data_AF-A0A950T5U1-F1
#
_entry.id   AF-A0A950T5U1-F1
#
_cell.length_a   1.000
_cell.length_b   1.000
_cell.length_c   1.000
_cell.angle_alpha   90.00
_cell.angle_beta   90.00
_cell.angle_gamma   90.00
#
_symmetry.space_group_name_H-M   'P 1'
#
loop_
_entity.id
_entity.type
_entity.pdbx_description
1 polymer ?
#
loop_
_entity_poly.entity_id
_entity_poly.type
_entity_poly.pdbx_seq_one_letter_code
_entity_poly.pdbx_strand_id
1 'polypeptide(L)'
;MAVEALTYADLGQRLGCSPEAARSLVKRLRLPRQRANDGKTLVTVDLSEIEHKPLPARSPAGHLLVATELKAQIDLLETELARVEAAAAGHRADFERERDRADKLLSEVLRTTLDLMAAKETAARAEGEIAVARAQAEGERAAAMQAQADLAALRARPWWRRLRA
;
A
#
# COMPACT_ATOMS: atom_id res chain seq x y z
N MET A 1 -13.45 33.50 -70.99
CA MET A 1 -13.60 32.60 -69.83
C MET A 1 -12.49 31.57 -69.95
N ALA A 2 -11.50 31.61 -69.06
CA ALA A 2 -10.31 30.77 -69.14
C ALA A 2 -10.33 29.82 -67.94
N VAL A 3 -10.72 28.57 -68.20
CA VAL A 3 -10.64 27.50 -67.21
C VAL A 3 -9.19 27.03 -67.18
N GLU A 4 -8.50 27.26 -66.07
CA GLU A 4 -7.10 26.90 -65.90
C GLU A 4 -6.96 25.68 -64.96
N ALA A 5 -6.03 24.77 -65.28
CA ALA A 5 -5.64 23.68 -64.41
C ALA A 5 -4.40 24.10 -63.62
N LEU A 6 -4.57 24.49 -62.36
CA LEU A 6 -3.50 25.04 -61.51
C LEU A 6 -3.15 24.08 -60.38
N THR A 7 -1.87 24.05 -59.96
CA THR A 7 -1.50 23.37 -58.72
C THR A 7 -1.93 24.20 -57.51
N TYR A 8 -1.96 23.61 -56.30
CA TYR A 8 -2.28 24.37 -55.08
C TYR A 8 -1.33 25.54 -54.82
N ALA A 9 -0.06 25.41 -55.21
CA ALA A 9 0.93 26.48 -55.06
C ALA A 9 0.64 27.64 -56.02
N ASP A 10 0.38 27.33 -57.30
CA ASP A 10 0.07 28.34 -58.31
C ASP A 10 -1.28 29.01 -58.02
N LEU A 11 -2.27 28.23 -57.59
CA LEU A 11 -3.57 28.73 -57.15
C LEU A 11 -3.44 29.66 -55.93
N GLY A 12 -2.61 29.28 -54.95
CA GLY A 12 -2.31 30.12 -53.79
C GLY A 12 -1.63 31.43 -54.17
N GLN A 13 -0.66 31.37 -55.08
CA GLN A 13 0.05 32.55 -55.57
C GLN A 13 -0.88 33.51 -56.34
N ARG A 14 -1.81 32.97 -57.15
CA ARG A 14 -2.80 33.77 -57.89
C ARG A 14 -3.84 34.42 -56.97
N LEU A 15 -4.23 33.74 -55.90
CA LEU A 15 -5.21 34.22 -54.92
C LEU A 15 -4.59 34.99 -53.74
N GLY A 16 -3.25 35.15 -53.71
CA GLY A 16 -2.54 35.82 -52.62
C GLY A 16 -2.62 35.11 -51.26
N CYS A 17 -2.78 33.79 -51.24
CA CYS A 17 -2.89 32.99 -50.01
C CYS A 17 -1.86 31.85 -49.94
N SER A 18 -1.67 31.28 -48.74
CA SER A 18 -0.79 30.13 -48.53
C SER A 18 -1.27 28.89 -49.33
N PRO A 19 -0.36 28.03 -49.84
CA PRO A 19 -0.75 26.78 -50.52
C PRO A 19 -1.70 25.89 -49.71
N GLU A 20 -1.60 25.91 -48.37
CA GLU A 20 -2.49 25.16 -47.49
C GLU A 20 -3.88 25.81 -47.39
N ALA A 21 -3.94 27.14 -47.40
CA ALA A 21 -5.21 27.88 -47.50
C ALA A 21 -5.91 27.61 -48.84
N ALA A 22 -5.15 27.59 -49.95
CA ALA A 22 -5.66 27.21 -51.27
C ALA A 22 -6.22 25.77 -51.27
N ARG A 23 -5.52 24.81 -50.64
CA ARG A 23 -6.03 23.43 -50.47
C ARG A 23 -7.32 23.38 -49.67
N SER A 24 -7.43 24.16 -48.60
CA SER A 24 -8.65 24.28 -47.79
C SER A 24 -9.81 24.88 -48.59
N LEU A 25 -9.55 25.91 -49.40
CA LEU A 25 -10.55 26.52 -50.30
C LEU A 25 -11.08 25.51 -51.32
N VAL A 26 -10.19 24.78 -51.98
CA VAL A 26 -10.55 23.74 -52.96
C VAL A 26 -11.41 22.66 -52.33
N LYS A 27 -11.07 22.23 -51.11
CA LYS A 27 -11.89 21.27 -50.33
C LYS A 27 -13.27 21.84 -50.00
N ARG A 28 -13.35 23.11 -49.60
CA ARG A 28 -14.59 23.79 -49.22
C ARG A 28 -15.52 24.00 -50.42
N LEU A 29 -14.98 24.46 -51.55
CA LEU A 29 -15.71 24.73 -52.79
C LEU A 29 -15.94 23.47 -53.65
N ARG A 30 -15.43 22.31 -53.21
CA ARG A 30 -15.57 21.01 -53.88
C ARG A 30 -15.13 21.04 -55.35
N LEU A 31 -14.07 21.77 -55.65
CA LEU A 31 -13.60 21.95 -57.03
C LEU A 31 -13.04 20.64 -57.62
N PRO A 32 -13.12 20.44 -58.94
CA PRO A 32 -12.59 19.26 -59.61
C PRO A 32 -11.08 19.13 -59.39
N ARG A 33 -10.65 17.94 -58.98
CA ARG A 33 -9.24 17.60 -58.74
C ARG A 33 -8.80 16.51 -59.68
N GLN A 34 -7.69 16.71 -60.35
CA GLN A 34 -7.05 15.73 -61.20
C GLN A 34 -5.61 15.50 -60.74
N ARG A 35 -5.08 14.30 -61.01
CA ARG A 35 -3.69 13.98 -60.72
C ARG A 35 -2.88 14.23 -61.98
N ALA A 36 -1.90 15.13 -61.91
CA ALA A 36 -0.96 15.34 -63.00
C ALA A 36 0.00 14.15 -63.12
N ASN A 37 0.63 14.02 -64.28
CA ASN A 37 1.69 13.03 -64.54
C ASN A 37 2.87 13.19 -63.56
N ASP A 38 3.11 14.40 -63.06
CA ASP A 38 4.16 14.71 -62.06
C ASP A 38 3.74 14.36 -60.61
N GLY A 39 2.60 13.68 -60.43
CA GLY A 39 2.08 13.27 -59.12
C GLY A 39 1.40 14.38 -58.31
N LYS A 40 1.49 15.64 -58.74
CA LYS A 40 0.84 16.80 -58.11
C LYS A 40 -0.66 16.84 -58.43
N THR A 41 -1.47 17.39 -57.52
CA THR A 41 -2.90 17.61 -57.77
C THR A 41 -3.10 18.91 -58.54
N LEU A 42 -3.72 18.82 -59.71
CA LEU A 42 -4.23 19.94 -60.48
C LEU A 42 -5.69 20.18 -60.11
N VAL A 43 -6.05 21.45 -59.98
CA VAL A 43 -7.41 21.89 -59.71
C VAL A 43 -7.85 22.70 -60.91
N THR A 44 -8.96 22.28 -61.50
CA THR A 44 -9.58 23.00 -62.61
C THR A 44 -10.44 24.12 -62.02
N VAL A 45 -10.07 25.37 -62.30
CA VAL A 45 -10.66 26.55 -61.67
C VAL A 45 -10.94 27.62 -62.73
N ASP A 46 -12.13 28.22 -62.69
CA ASP A 46 -12.34 29.55 -63.26
C ASP A 46 -12.00 30.58 -62.17
N LEU A 47 -10.91 31.32 -62.38
CA LEU A 47 -10.39 32.27 -61.40
C LEU A 47 -11.34 33.47 -61.18
N SER A 48 -12.22 33.75 -62.14
CA SER A 48 -13.20 34.83 -62.02
C SER A 48 -14.34 34.51 -61.05
N GLU A 49 -14.54 33.23 -60.73
CA GLU A 49 -15.60 32.78 -59.81
C GLU A 49 -15.14 32.68 -58.35
N ILE A 50 -13.83 32.71 -58.07
CA ILE A 50 -13.28 32.53 -56.72
C ILE A 50 -12.84 33.88 -56.14
N GLU A 51 -13.74 34.54 -55.42
CA GLU A 51 -13.37 35.64 -54.53
C GLU A 51 -12.85 35.08 -53.19
N HIS A 52 -11.54 35.10 -52.99
CA HIS A 52 -10.95 34.79 -51.69
C HIS A 52 -11.03 35.99 -50.73
N LYS A 53 -12.04 35.98 -49.84
CA LYS A 53 -12.07 36.87 -48.67
C LYS A 53 -11.42 36.17 -47.47
N PRO A 54 -10.28 36.63 -46.93
CA PRO A 54 -9.68 36.03 -45.74
C PRO A 54 -10.67 36.14 -44.58
N LEU A 55 -10.90 35.03 -43.86
CA LEU A 55 -11.69 35.07 -42.64
C LEU A 55 -10.91 35.84 -41.56
N PRO A 56 -11.59 36.65 -40.73
CA PRO A 56 -10.95 37.27 -39.58
C PRO A 56 -10.43 36.17 -38.64
N ALA A 57 -9.24 36.38 -38.07
CA ALA A 57 -8.66 35.48 -37.08
C ALA A 57 -9.65 35.29 -35.92
N ARG A 58 -9.91 34.04 -35.52
CA ARG A 58 -10.68 33.74 -34.32
C ARG A 58 -9.96 34.37 -33.11
N SER A 59 -10.67 35.20 -32.33
CA SER A 59 -10.10 35.86 -31.16
C SER A 59 -9.50 34.86 -30.16
N PRO A 60 -8.24 35.03 -29.73
CA PRO A 60 -7.54 34.11 -28.82
C PRO A 60 -8.02 34.17 -27.36
N ALA A 61 -8.88 35.13 -27.01
CA ALA A 61 -9.27 35.43 -25.63
C ALA A 61 -9.91 34.24 -24.89
N GLY A 62 -10.78 33.46 -25.55
CA GLY A 62 -11.44 32.32 -24.92
C GLY A 62 -10.50 31.15 -24.60
N HIS A 63 -9.45 30.96 -25.41
CA HIS A 63 -8.49 29.87 -25.22
C HIS A 63 -7.48 30.17 -24.09
N LEU A 64 -7.19 31.45 -23.88
CA LEU A 64 -6.31 31.89 -22.79
C LEU A 64 -6.97 31.71 -21.41
N LEU A 65 -8.26 32.03 -21.28
CA LEU A 65 -8.99 31.87 -20.02
C LEU A 65 -9.12 30.40 -19.57
N VAL A 66 -9.35 29.49 -20.52
CA VAL A 66 -9.38 28.04 -20.23
C VAL A 66 -7.99 27.55 -19.81
N ALA A 67 -6.93 28.03 -20.46
CA ALA A 67 -5.57 27.65 -20.10
C ALA A 67 -5.15 28.17 -18.71
N THR A 68 -5.61 29.35 -18.30
CA THR A 68 -5.34 29.90 -16.96
C THR A 68 -6.11 29.14 -15.88
N GLU A 69 -7.37 28.79 -16.14
CA GLU A 69 -8.18 28.00 -15.21
C GLU A 69 -7.59 26.60 -14.99
N LEU A 70 -7.19 25.93 -16.07
CA LEU A 70 -6.54 24.62 -15.98
C LEU A 70 -5.21 24.67 -15.22
N LYS A 71 -4.43 25.75 -15.39
CA LYS A 71 -3.20 25.94 -14.60
C LYS A 71 -3.48 26.10 -13.12
N ALA A 72 -4.48 26.92 -12.75
CA ALA A 72 -4.88 27.08 -11.36
C ALA A 72 -5.34 25.76 -10.73
N GLN A 73 -6.06 24.92 -11.49
CA GLN A 73 -6.46 23.58 -11.04
C GLN A 73 -5.27 22.63 -10.87
N ILE A 74 -4.28 22.68 -11.78
CA ILE A 74 -3.04 21.90 -11.65
C ILE A 74 -2.29 22.33 -10.38
N ASP A 75 -2.10 23.63 -10.17
CA ASP A 75 -1.41 24.16 -8.99
C ASP A 75 -2.12 23.73 -7.70
N LEU A 76 -3.46 23.77 -7.68
CA LEU A 76 -4.25 23.28 -6.54
C LEU A 76 -4.01 21.79 -6.29
N LEU A 77 -4.11 20.95 -7.32
CA LEU A 77 -3.91 19.51 -7.18
C LEU A 77 -2.49 19.15 -6.74
N GLU A 78 -1.47 19.88 -7.20
CA GLU A 78 -0.09 19.71 -6.75
C GLU A 78 0.06 20.03 -5.26
N THR A 79 -0.60 21.09 -4.77
CA THR A 79 -0.59 21.41 -3.33
C THR A 79 -1.32 20.36 -2.49
N GLU A 80 -2.44 19.83 -2.97
CA GLU A 80 -3.17 18.76 -2.29
C GLU A 80 -2.37 17.46 -2.27
N LEU A 81 -1.70 17.11 -3.37
CA LEU A 81 -0.85 15.94 -3.47
C LEU A 81 0.31 16.02 -2.48
N ALA A 82 1.01 17.16 -2.44
CA ALA A 82 2.08 17.39 -1.47
C ALA A 82 1.59 17.28 -0.01
N ARG A 83 0.38 17.78 0.28
CA ARG A 83 -0.24 17.66 1.61
C ARG A 83 -0.54 16.21 1.97
N VAL A 84 -1.10 15.43 1.06
CA VAL A 84 -1.43 14.02 1.29
C VAL A 84 -0.16 13.18 1.44
N GLU A 85 0.85 13.44 0.62
CA GLU A 85 2.15 12.77 0.74
C GLU A 85 2.82 13.03 2.09
N ALA A 86 2.80 14.28 2.57
CA ALA A 86 3.31 14.62 3.89
C ALA A 86 2.55 13.91 5.02
N ALA A 87 1.22 13.86 4.93
CA ALA A 87 0.39 13.14 5.90
C ALA A 87 0.65 11.62 5.85
N ALA A 88 0.75 11.03 4.66
CA ALA A 88 1.05 9.62 4.47
C ALA A 88 2.43 9.24 5.01
N ALA A 89 3.44 10.08 4.80
CA ALA A 89 4.77 9.90 5.39
C ALA A 89 4.72 9.94 6.93
N GLY A 90 3.94 10.87 7.50
CA GLY A 90 3.69 10.93 8.94
C GLY A 90 3.05 9.66 9.50
N HIS A 91 1.94 9.22 8.89
CA HIS A 91 1.24 7.99 9.29
C HIS A 91 2.12 6.74 9.16
N ARG A 92 2.94 6.66 8.12
CA ARG A 92 3.89 5.56 7.95
C ARG A 92 4.90 5.52 9.08
N ALA A 93 5.45 6.67 9.46
CA ALA A 93 6.41 6.76 10.57
C ALA A 93 5.77 6.37 11.91
N ASP A 94 4.51 6.76 12.16
CA ASP A 94 3.76 6.33 13.34
C ASP A 94 3.53 4.81 13.35
N PHE A 95 3.11 4.25 12.21
CA PHE A 95 2.88 2.82 12.09
C PHE A 95 4.14 2.00 12.35
N GLU A 96 5.29 2.41 11.78
CA GLU A 96 6.57 1.73 12.00
C GLU A 96 6.98 1.79 13.49
N ARG A 97 6.78 2.94 14.16
CA ARG A 97 7.01 3.05 15.62
C ARG A 97 6.12 2.11 16.43
N GLU A 98 4.83 2.02 16.11
CA GLU A 98 3.91 1.14 16.83
C GLU A 98 4.20 -0.33 16.56
N ARG A 99 4.62 -0.69 15.35
CA ARG A 99 5.08 -2.04 15.03
C ARG A 99 6.30 -2.41 15.88
N ASP A 100 7.31 -1.55 15.93
CA ASP A 100 8.52 -1.81 16.72
C ASP A 100 8.23 -1.91 18.23
N ARG A 101 7.23 -1.17 18.74
CA ARG A 101 6.74 -1.30 20.12
C ARG A 101 6.05 -2.64 20.35
N ALA A 102 5.17 -3.05 19.42
CA ALA A 102 4.48 -4.33 19.50
C ALA A 102 5.45 -5.51 19.47
N ASP A 103 6.48 -5.46 18.62
CA ASP A 103 7.51 -6.51 18.54
C ASP A 103 8.30 -6.63 19.84
N LYS A 104 8.65 -5.50 20.47
CA LYS A 104 9.31 -5.49 21.80
C LYS A 104 8.40 -6.12 22.87
N LEU A 105 7.15 -5.69 22.94
CA LEU A 105 6.18 -6.24 23.89
C LEU A 105 5.97 -7.74 23.68
N LEU A 106 5.88 -8.20 22.43
CA LEU A 106 5.77 -9.63 22.13
C LEU A 106 6.98 -10.40 22.66
N SER A 107 8.19 -9.89 22.46
CA SER A 107 9.41 -10.53 22.97
C SER A 107 9.43 -10.59 24.51
N GLU A 108 8.95 -9.55 25.19
CA GLU A 108 8.83 -9.51 26.66
C GLU A 108 7.76 -10.49 27.17
N VAL A 109 6.61 -10.58 26.51
CA VAL A 109 5.56 -11.55 26.84
C VAL A 109 6.07 -12.98 26.67
N LEU A 110 6.78 -13.27 25.59
CA LEU A 110 7.37 -14.60 25.38
C LEU A 110 8.40 -14.92 26.46
N ARG A 111 9.29 -13.98 26.79
CA ARG A 111 10.28 -14.16 27.85
C ARG A 111 9.63 -14.41 29.22
N THR A 112 8.68 -13.57 29.61
CA THR A 112 7.98 -13.72 30.89
C THR A 112 7.15 -15.00 30.95
N THR A 113 6.61 -15.46 29.82
CA THR A 113 5.92 -16.76 29.73
C THR A 113 6.89 -17.91 29.97
N LEU A 114 8.09 -17.87 29.38
CA LEU A 114 9.13 -18.88 29.63
C LEU A 114 9.58 -18.88 31.10
N ASP A 115 9.82 -17.70 31.67
CA ASP A 115 10.20 -17.56 33.08
C ASP A 115 9.10 -18.10 34.00
N LEU A 116 7.83 -17.83 33.69
CA LEU A 116 6.69 -18.36 34.42
C LEU A 116 6.60 -19.89 34.32
N MET A 117 6.84 -20.47 33.15
CA MET A 117 6.84 -21.93 32.97
C MET A 117 7.96 -22.57 33.78
N ALA A 118 9.16 -22.00 33.76
CA ALA A 118 10.29 -22.48 34.57
C ALA A 118 9.98 -22.40 36.08
N ALA A 119 9.40 -21.29 36.54
CA ALA A 119 9.00 -21.12 37.94
C ALA A 119 7.91 -22.11 38.37
N LYS A 120 6.95 -22.42 37.49
CA LYS A 120 5.93 -23.45 37.75
C LYS A 120 6.53 -24.84 37.86
N GLU A 121 7.51 -25.15 37.01
CA GLU A 121 8.19 -26.45 37.06
C GLU A 121 9.00 -26.62 38.35
N THR A 122 9.74 -25.58 38.77
CA THR A 122 10.48 -25.62 40.03
C THR A 122 9.56 -25.71 41.24
N ALA A 123 8.43 -24.99 41.24
CA ALA A 123 7.41 -25.10 42.28
C ALA A 123 6.83 -26.52 42.37
N ALA A 124 6.47 -27.13 41.23
CA ALA A 124 5.95 -28.49 41.19
C ALA A 124 6.96 -29.53 41.70
N ARG A 125 8.25 -29.36 41.37
CA ARG A 125 9.33 -30.22 41.91
C ARG A 125 9.43 -30.09 43.43
N ALA A 126 9.46 -28.86 43.95
CA ALA A 126 9.53 -28.61 45.38
C ALA A 126 8.31 -29.14 46.13
N GLU A 127 7.11 -28.99 45.57
CA GLU A 127 5.88 -29.57 46.13
C GLU A 127 5.97 -31.10 46.22
N GLY A 128 6.51 -31.74 45.18
CA GLY A 128 6.77 -33.18 45.17
C GLY A 128 7.75 -33.62 46.25
N GLU A 129 8.88 -32.92 46.40
CA GLU A 129 9.87 -33.18 47.44
C GLU A 129 9.28 -33.02 48.86
N ILE A 130 8.48 -31.97 49.08
CA ILE A 130 7.79 -31.73 50.36
C ILE A 130 6.80 -32.85 50.65
N ALA A 131 6.04 -33.32 49.65
CA ALA A 131 5.09 -34.42 49.82
C ALA A 131 5.78 -35.72 50.23
N VAL A 132 6.92 -36.05 49.59
CA VAL A 132 7.74 -37.22 49.96
C VAL A 132 8.28 -37.09 51.38
N ALA A 133 8.84 -35.93 51.75
CA ALA A 133 9.38 -35.70 53.08
C ALA A 133 8.30 -35.81 54.18
N ARG A 134 7.08 -35.31 53.91
CA ARG A 134 5.94 -35.45 54.82
C ARG A 134 5.53 -36.91 55.01
N ALA A 135 5.42 -37.68 53.92
CA ALA A 135 5.07 -39.09 53.99
C ALA A 135 6.11 -39.90 54.78
N GLN A 136 7.41 -39.61 54.60
CA GLN A 136 8.48 -40.23 55.39
C GLN A 136 8.36 -39.89 56.88
N ALA A 137 8.18 -38.62 57.23
CA ALA A 137 8.04 -38.19 58.61
C ALA A 137 6.80 -38.80 59.29
N GLU A 138 5.68 -38.95 58.57
CA GLU A 138 4.50 -39.64 59.07
C GLU A 138 4.76 -41.14 59.30
N GLY A 139 5.45 -41.80 58.37
CA GLY A 139 5.87 -43.20 58.52
C GLY A 139 6.79 -43.42 59.72
N GLU A 140 7.78 -42.56 59.92
CA GLU A 140 8.68 -42.59 61.08
C GLU A 140 7.93 -42.39 62.40
N ARG A 141 6.99 -41.44 62.45
CA ARG A 141 6.13 -41.22 63.63
C ARG A 141 5.27 -42.45 63.92
N ALA A 142 4.68 -43.07 62.91
CA ALA A 142 3.90 -44.28 63.07
C ALA A 142 4.75 -45.45 63.60
N ALA A 143 5.96 -45.64 63.04
CA ALA A 143 6.91 -46.64 63.53
C ALA A 143 7.33 -46.39 64.98
N ALA A 144 7.60 -45.13 65.35
CA ALA A 144 7.93 -44.76 66.71
C ALA A 144 6.77 -45.01 67.69
N MET A 145 5.53 -44.70 67.31
CA MET A 145 4.34 -45.01 68.10
C MET A 145 4.15 -46.52 68.29
N GLN A 146 4.35 -47.31 67.23
CA GLN A 146 4.27 -48.76 67.32
C GLN A 146 5.35 -49.33 68.26
N ALA A 147 6.60 -48.89 68.13
CA ALA A 147 7.69 -49.31 69.00
C ALA A 147 7.42 -48.94 70.48
N GLN A 148 6.85 -47.76 70.74
CA GLN A 148 6.44 -47.37 72.09
C GLN A 148 5.33 -48.27 72.63
N ALA A 149 4.33 -48.61 71.81
CA ALA A 149 3.25 -49.53 72.19
C ALA A 149 3.80 -50.93 72.49
N ASP A 150 4.70 -51.45 71.65
CA ASP A 150 5.34 -52.76 71.83
C ASP A 150 6.17 -52.79 73.12
N LEU A 151 6.95 -51.73 73.39
CA LEU A 151 7.71 -51.59 74.64
C LEU A 151 6.79 -51.52 75.86
N ALA A 152 5.67 -50.79 75.78
CA ALA A 152 4.69 -50.72 76.85
C ALA A 152 4.05 -52.11 77.10
N ALA A 153 3.70 -52.84 76.04
CA ALA A 153 3.17 -54.20 76.13
C ALA A 153 4.18 -55.16 76.78
N LEU A 154 5.46 -55.09 76.41
CA LEU A 154 6.53 -55.88 77.04
C LEU A 154 6.71 -55.53 78.52
N ARG A 155 6.64 -54.25 78.88
CA ARG A 155 6.73 -53.80 80.28
C ARG A 155 5.54 -54.26 81.12
N ALA A 156 4.34 -54.33 80.54
CA ALA A 156 3.14 -54.82 81.22
C ALA A 156 3.16 -56.35 81.47
N ARG A 157 4.01 -57.10 80.77
CA ARG A 157 4.12 -58.56 80.96
C ARG A 157 4.78 -58.92 82.31
N PRO A 158 4.30 -59.96 83.01
CA PRO A 158 4.96 -60.50 84.20
C PRO A 158 6.41 -60.94 83.91
N TRP A 159 7.30 -60.75 84.88
CA TRP A 159 8.75 -60.92 84.71
C TRP A 159 9.18 -62.31 84.21
N TRP A 160 8.48 -63.38 84.62
CA TRP A 160 8.77 -64.75 84.18
C TRP A 160 8.44 -64.99 82.69
N ARG A 161 7.51 -64.21 82.09
CA ARG A 161 7.23 -64.24 80.64
C ARG A 161 8.21 -63.41 79.82
N ARG A 162 8.98 -62.52 80.46
CA ARG A 162 10.00 -61.70 79.78
C ARG A 162 11.30 -62.46 79.50
N LEU A 163 11.59 -63.51 80.26
CA LEU A 163 12.83 -64.30 80.15
C LEU A 163 12.77 -65.47 79.13
N ARG A 164 11.63 -65.68 78.46
CA ARG A 164 11.40 -66.80 77.53
C ARG A 164 11.35 -66.42 76.03
N ALA A 165 11.53 -65.14 75.71
CA ALA A 165 11.63 -64.64 74.34
C ALA A 165 13.11 -64.40 74.02
#